data_AF-A0A0Q6ZXG4-F1
#
_entry.id   AF-A0A0Q6ZXG4-F1
#
_cell.length_a   1.000
_cell.length_b   1.000
_cell.length_c   1.000
_cell.angle_alpha   90.00
_cell.angle_beta   90.00
_cell.angle_gamma   90.00
#
_symmetry.space_group_name_H-M   'P 1'
#
loop_
_entity.id
_entity.type
_entity.pdbx_description
1 polymer ?
#
loop_
_entity_poly.entity_id
_entity_poly.type
_entity_poly.pdbx_seq_one_letter_code
_entity_poly.pdbx_strand_id
1 'polypeptide(L)'
;MCEVFAGQDPGRYRAVNRSVRIGGHSTSIQLEAAFWVLIDEIAASQNFSTSRFLSTLYDEALEINGSVSNFASLLRTSCLIYLMSKAQHPGERQEFHIIAAE
;
A
#
# COMPACT_ATOMS: atom_id res chain seq x y z
N MET A 1 15.62 0.93 -23.96
CA MET A 1 14.50 0.50 -23.10
C MET A 1 14.70 -0.99 -22.85
N CYS A 2 15.21 -1.38 -21.67
CA CYS A 2 15.61 -2.76 -21.39
C CYS A 2 14.39 -3.67 -21.19
N GLU A 3 14.53 -4.95 -21.53
CA GLU A 3 13.56 -6.03 -21.29
C GLU A 3 13.07 -6.09 -19.83
N VAL A 4 13.87 -5.57 -18.88
CA VAL A 4 13.54 -5.46 -17.45
C VAL A 4 12.26 -4.66 -17.18
N PHE A 5 11.98 -3.60 -17.93
CA PHE A 5 10.80 -2.75 -17.73
C PHE A 5 9.68 -3.03 -18.73
N ALA A 6 10.03 -3.33 -19.99
CA ALA A 6 9.05 -3.60 -21.03
C ALA A 6 8.56 -5.06 -21.07
N GLY A 7 9.35 -6.00 -20.53
CA GLY A 7 9.05 -7.42 -20.47
C GLY A 7 8.37 -7.87 -19.17
N GLN A 8 7.71 -6.95 -18.46
CA GLN A 8 6.99 -7.31 -17.25
C GLN A 8 5.81 -8.23 -17.57
N ASP A 9 5.59 -9.23 -16.73
CA ASP A 9 4.41 -10.09 -16.80
C ASP A 9 3.13 -9.22 -16.74
N PRO A 10 2.26 -9.25 -17.79
CA PRO A 10 1.01 -8.52 -17.79
C PRO A 10 0.09 -8.81 -16.61
N GLY A 11 0.23 -9.98 -15.98
CA GLY A 11 -0.46 -10.34 -14.75
C GLY A 11 -0.16 -9.39 -13.60
N ARG A 12 1.03 -8.77 -13.55
CA ARG A 12 1.46 -7.90 -12.45
C ARG A 12 0.77 -6.53 -12.43
N TYR A 13 0.60 -5.90 -13.59
CA TYR A 13 -0.06 -4.60 -13.71
C TYR A 13 -1.56 -4.70 -14.03
N ARG A 14 -2.11 -5.92 -14.12
CA ARG A 14 -3.56 -6.12 -14.25
C ARG A 14 -4.27 -5.56 -13.02
N ALA A 15 -5.28 -4.72 -13.26
CA ALA A 15 -6.17 -4.23 -12.20
C ALA A 15 -7.00 -5.37 -11.59
N VAL A 16 -7.03 -5.42 -10.26
CA VAL A 16 -7.76 -6.42 -9.46
C VAL A 16 -8.57 -5.67 -8.41
N ASN A 17 -9.87 -5.98 -8.35
CA ASN A 17 -10.76 -5.50 -7.29
C ASN A 17 -10.75 -6.48 -6.12
N ARG A 18 -10.60 -5.98 -4.89
CA ARG A 18 -10.88 -6.75 -3.67
C ARG A 18 -11.86 -5.97 -2.80
N SER A 19 -12.84 -6.68 -2.25
CA SER A 19 -13.77 -6.14 -1.26
C SER A 19 -13.15 -6.28 0.13
N VAL A 20 -13.10 -5.19 0.88
CA VAL A 20 -12.53 -5.12 2.23
C VAL A 20 -13.47 -4.34 3.15
N ARG A 21 -13.43 -4.64 4.45
CA ARG A 21 -14.22 -3.89 5.43
C ARG A 21 -13.38 -2.76 6.03
N ILE A 22 -13.86 -1.52 5.92
CA ILE A 22 -13.22 -0.33 6.50
C ILE A 22 -14.30 0.46 7.24
N GLY A 23 -14.08 0.78 8.51
CA GLY A 23 -15.09 1.46 9.35
C GLY A 23 -16.43 0.72 9.41
N GLY A 24 -16.44 -0.61 9.29
CA GLY A 24 -17.67 -1.41 9.25
C GLY A 24 -18.38 -1.46 7.88
N HIS A 25 -17.93 -0.70 6.89
CA HIS A 25 -18.50 -0.67 5.54
C HIS A 25 -17.73 -1.58 4.59
N SER A 26 -18.44 -2.23 3.65
CA SER A 26 -17.81 -2.98 2.57
C SER A 26 -17.36 -2.03 1.46
N THR A 27 -16.06 -1.93 1.26
CA THR A 27 -15.42 -1.04 0.28
C THR A 27 -14.72 -1.87 -0.77
N SER A 28 -15.01 -1.62 -2.05
CA SER A 28 -14.29 -2.23 -3.17
C SER A 28 -13.09 -1.36 -3.53
N ILE A 29 -11.89 -1.93 -3.48
CA ILE A 29 -10.64 -1.25 -3.83
C ILE A 29 -10.08 -1.90 -5.09
N GLN A 30 -9.70 -1.08 -6.07
CA GLN A 30 -9.00 -1.52 -7.28
C GLN A 30 -7.52 -1.16 -7.22
N LEU A 31 -6.66 -2.17 -7.33
CA LEU A 31 -5.20 -2.01 -7.44
C LEU A 31 -4.63 -3.04 -8.40
N GLU A 32 -3.44 -2.77 -8.91
CA GLU A 32 -2.66 -3.71 -9.70
C GLU A 32 -2.30 -4.95 -8.86
N ALA A 33 -2.26 -6.14 -9.48
CA ALA A 33 -1.99 -7.38 -8.78
C ALA A 33 -0.68 -7.36 -7.98
N ALA A 34 0.35 -6.68 -8.49
CA ALA A 34 1.63 -6.51 -7.79
C ALA A 34 1.48 -5.79 -6.44
N PHE A 35 0.63 -4.75 -6.35
CA PHE A 35 0.39 -4.08 -5.08
C PHE A 35 -0.36 -4.96 -4.10
N TRP A 36 -1.32 -5.77 -4.57
CA TRP A 36 -2.00 -6.72 -3.70
C TRP A 36 -1.05 -7.73 -3.07
N VAL A 37 -0.08 -8.23 -3.84
CA VAL A 37 0.97 -9.14 -3.32
C VAL A 37 1.78 -8.45 -2.21
N LEU A 38 2.20 -7.20 -2.43
CA LEU A 38 2.97 -6.44 -1.43
C LEU A 38 2.12 -6.13 -0.18
N ILE A 39 0.85 -5.76 -0.34
CA ILE A 39 -0.07 -5.54 0.79
C ILE A 39 -0.21 -6.82 1.61
N ASP A 40 -0.38 -7.98 0.96
CA ASP A 40 -0.49 -9.27 1.65
C ASP A 40 0.83 -9.61 2.41
N GLU A 41 1.99 -9.29 1.83
CA GLU A 41 3.31 -9.44 2.48
C GLU A 41 3.46 -8.52 3.70
N ILE A 42 3.10 -7.23 3.57
CA ILE A 42 3.17 -6.24 4.65
C ILE A 42 2.26 -6.66 5.81
N ALA A 43 1.03 -7.07 5.50
CA ALA A 43 0.08 -7.55 6.50
C ALA A 43 0.62 -8.79 7.24
N ALA A 44 1.13 -9.78 6.50
CA ALA A 44 1.70 -10.99 7.08
C ALA A 44 2.92 -10.70 7.97
N SER A 45 3.81 -9.77 7.59
CA SER A 45 4.98 -9.40 8.40
C SER A 45 4.62 -8.78 9.76
N GLN A 46 3.41 -8.24 9.90
CA GLN A 46 2.86 -7.68 11.14
C GLN A 46 1.87 -8.63 11.84
N ASN A 47 1.77 -9.89 11.39
CA ASN A 47 0.78 -10.87 11.86
C ASN A 47 -0.69 -10.40 11.73
N PHE A 48 -0.98 -9.59 10.71
CA PHE A 48 -2.33 -9.14 10.37
C PHE A 48 -2.88 -9.89 9.17
N SER A 49 -4.21 -10.01 9.11
CA SER A 49 -4.88 -10.28 7.84
C SER A 49 -4.84 -9.03 6.96
N THR A 50 -4.91 -9.19 5.65
CA THR A 50 -4.99 -8.08 4.69
C THR A 50 -6.09 -7.09 5.06
N SER A 51 -7.30 -7.57 5.38
CA SER A 51 -8.39 -6.69 5.78
C SER A 51 -8.08 -5.91 7.05
N ARG A 52 -7.48 -6.55 8.07
CA ARG A 52 -7.13 -5.86 9.32
C ARG A 52 -6.07 -4.79 9.09
N PHE A 53 -5.02 -5.11 8.33
CA PHE A 53 -3.99 -4.14 7.97
C PHE A 53 -4.58 -2.92 7.25
N LEU A 54 -5.47 -3.13 6.28
CA LEU A 54 -6.10 -2.04 5.55
C LEU A 54 -7.01 -1.17 6.41
N SER A 55 -7.82 -1.78 7.31
CA SER A 55 -8.63 -0.99 8.26
C SER A 55 -7.74 -0.17 9.18
N THR A 56 -6.72 -0.78 9.78
CA THR A 56 -5.78 -0.09 10.68
C THR A 56 -5.06 1.06 10.00
N LEU A 57 -4.52 0.84 8.79
CA LEU A 57 -3.86 1.91 8.04
C LEU A 57 -4.81 3.06 7.69
N TYR A 58 -6.06 2.75 7.34
CA TYR A 58 -7.06 3.79 7.06
C TYR A 58 -7.37 4.61 8.32
N ASP A 59 -7.59 3.95 9.46
CA ASP A 59 -7.91 4.61 10.72
C ASP A 59 -6.75 5.50 11.21
N GLU A 60 -5.52 4.99 11.14
CA GLU A 60 -4.31 5.76 11.49
C GLU A 60 -4.11 6.97 10.56
N ALA A 61 -4.30 6.78 9.24
CA ALA A 61 -4.18 7.88 8.28
C ALA A 61 -5.27 8.95 8.48
N LEU A 62 -6.47 8.53 8.88
CA LEU A 62 -7.57 9.43 9.22
C LEU A 62 -7.27 10.21 10.51
N GLU A 63 -6.72 9.55 11.53
CA GLU A 63 -6.33 10.19 12.80
C GLU A 63 -5.22 11.24 12.59
N ILE A 64 -4.20 10.93 11.77
CA ILE A 64 -3.07 11.82 11.52
C ILE A 64 -3.45 13.00 10.62
N ASN A 65 -4.20 12.75 9.54
CA ASN A 65 -4.44 13.76 8.49
C ASN A 65 -5.84 14.38 8.53
N GLY A 66 -6.74 13.89 9.39
CA GLY A 66 -8.13 14.31 9.47
C GLY A 66 -9.03 13.84 8.32
N SER A 67 -8.46 13.34 7.21
CA SER A 67 -9.20 12.79 6.07
C SER A 67 -8.35 11.81 5.24
N VAL A 68 -9.01 10.92 4.50
CA VAL A 68 -8.38 10.02 3.51
C VAL A 68 -9.12 10.14 2.19
N SER A 69 -8.67 11.03 1.31
CA SER A 69 -9.33 11.32 0.02
C SER A 69 -9.01 10.28 -1.07
N ASN A 70 -7.83 9.65 -1.02
CA ASN A 70 -7.41 8.68 -2.03
C ASN A 70 -6.67 7.49 -1.39
N PHE A 71 -7.47 6.56 -0.84
CA PHE A 71 -6.93 5.38 -0.16
C PHE A 71 -6.16 4.45 -1.11
N ALA A 72 -6.56 4.34 -2.38
CA ALA A 72 -5.84 3.53 -3.36
C ALA A 72 -4.41 4.07 -3.61
N SER A 73 -4.24 5.39 -3.73
CA SER A 73 -2.91 5.99 -3.83
C SER A 73 -2.09 5.80 -2.56
N LEU A 74 -2.70 5.96 -1.38
CA LEU A 74 -2.04 5.71 -0.09
C LEU A 74 -1.48 4.27 -0.02
N LEU A 75 -2.24 3.27 -0.48
CA LEU A 75 -1.80 1.88 -0.50
C LEU A 75 -0.62 1.66 -1.45
N ARG A 76 -0.65 2.27 -2.65
CA ARG A 76 0.46 2.17 -3.61
C ARG A 76 1.73 2.81 -3.05
N THR A 77 1.64 4.00 -2.48
CA THR A 77 2.80 4.69 -1.89
C THR A 77 3.32 3.97 -0.66
N SER A 78 2.45 3.38 0.16
CA SER A 78 2.85 2.53 1.29
C SER A 78 3.68 1.31 0.83
N CYS A 79 3.31 0.68 -0.29
CA CYS A 79 4.08 -0.42 -0.87
C CYS A 79 5.47 0.04 -1.36
N LEU A 80 5.56 1.23 -1.94
CA LEU A 80 6.84 1.81 -2.35
C LEU A 80 7.75 2.09 -1.15
N ILE A 81 7.21 2.69 -0.09
CA ILE A 81 7.93 2.94 1.17
C ILE A 81 8.44 1.61 1.77
N TYR A 82 7.60 0.57 1.79
CA TYR A 82 7.99 -0.76 2.27
C TYR A 82 9.17 -1.36 1.48
N LEU A 83 9.15 -1.27 0.15
CA LEU A 83 10.25 -1.79 -0.67
C LEU A 83 11.53 -0.98 -0.50
N MET A 84 11.42 0.34 -0.41
CA MET A 84 12.56 1.23 -0.18
C MET A 84 13.20 0.95 1.18
N SER A 85 12.42 0.77 2.24
CA SER A 85 12.94 0.45 3.57
C SER A 85 13.56 -0.95 3.64
N LYS A 86 13.04 -1.93 2.89
CA LYS A 86 13.63 -3.29 2.79
C LYS A 86 14.94 -3.32 2.00
N ALA A 87 15.10 -2.43 1.02
CA ALA A 87 16.34 -2.30 0.27
C ALA A 87 17.47 -1.62 1.08
N GLN A 88 17.11 -0.91 2.16
CA GLN A 88 18.07 -0.32 3.09
C GLN A 88 18.43 -1.32 4.21
N HIS A 89 19.70 -1.71 4.31
CA HIS A 89 20.26 -2.43 5.45
C HIS A 89 20.28 -1.56 6.73
N PRO A 90 20.33 -2.14 7.95
CA PRO A 90 19.84 -1.51 9.18
C PRO A 90 20.76 -0.37 9.65
N GLY A 91 20.32 0.88 9.49
CA GLY A 91 21.10 2.02 9.98
C GLY A 91 20.49 3.40 9.73
N GLU A 92 19.64 3.58 8.72
CA GLU A 92 19.02 4.88 8.44
C GLU A 92 17.51 4.85 8.67
N ARG A 93 17.07 5.52 9.73
CA ARG A 93 15.66 5.83 9.98
C ARG A 93 15.33 7.09 9.17
N GLN A 94 14.57 6.94 8.09
CA GLN A 94 14.15 8.10 7.29
C GLN A 94 12.84 8.67 7.86
N GLU A 95 12.90 9.89 8.39
CA GLU A 95 11.73 10.73 8.62
C GLU A 95 11.17 11.15 7.26
N PHE A 96 10.13 10.46 6.80
CA PHE A 96 9.36 10.91 5.64
C PHE A 96 8.37 11.99 6.11
N HIS A 97 8.81 13.25 6.08
CA HIS A 97 7.90 14.38 6.21
C HIS A 97 7.15 14.54 4.87
N ILE A 98 5.97 13.93 4.76
CA ILE A 98 5.07 14.14 3.63
C ILE A 98 4.52 15.57 3.78
N ILE A 99 5.05 16.51 3.00
CA ILE A 99 4.39 17.81 2.82
C ILE A 99 3.16 17.54 1.95
N ALA A 100 1.99 17.59 2.57
CA ALA A 100 0.74 17.72 1.84
C ALA A 100 0.81 19.04 1.05
N ALA A 101 0.92 18.94 -0.27
CA ALA A 101 0.70 20.07 -1.15
C ALA A 101 -0.80 20.38 -1.14
N GLU A 102 -1.09 21.68 -0.96
CA GLU A 102 -2.38 22.34 -0.78
C GLU A 102 -3.50 21.91 -1.75
#